data_AF-A0A857GIC6-F1
#
_entry.id   AF-A0A857GIC6-F1
#
_cell.length_a   1.000
_cell.length_b   1.000
_cell.length_c   1.000
_cell.angle_alpha   90.00
_cell.angle_beta   90.00
_cell.angle_gamma   90.00
#
_symmetry.space_group_name_H-M   'P 1'
#
loop_
_entity.id
_entity.type
_entity.pdbx_description
1 polymer ?
#
loop_
_entity_poly.entity_id
_entity_poly.type
_entity_poly.pdbx_seq_one_letter_code
_entity_poly.pdbx_strand_id
1 'polypeptide(L)'
;MEVQQDEYESVTSPSAISSLLNTMIESGGVSLCLATPDARPEPIVLMEQHEGDTLVMDLSSVDYLLSRLQQGEQFFLRGQSQGKVVRTPLLSLTETRRSGGRFLCCSDYPASVDVLQRRESYRAELRMGMVVAATVFGEGGDNALGELRDLSQDGCQLELPLTASGVLAETDAPLKLAFTFPNGTYFEVHAVARHQKTDPERHLLRVGFRFAGCTSEQERQIWYFVCEIEREASRYKKDVQEERQPSPLFEQPGRRTPDTEHVGRRDIRRYATPMARRLVKVAAYLDAQLLLLQQGSDIDSRQLSRNADRLLMLHEEDREGLLFASRCLSLEPLLVRHGIAVAVHLLDLVGDNMPREVRKAIVASGLVHDLGKALVPQVVFKAPHFEANHRRALSEHVSLLLARLHTCQWLSATVAQAVIGGINERLDGSGYPEGLTGDDINELAKASAIVDVVEAMRRDRADRPARTAQQIYRHLLAHPHQFDPRWIKRYIEHFKTLPVGSLALFSSEQLAWILRLDESGAPSEVVLTQQSEPPMRDTLGAVVRGDVLERLGKPIREVAVST
;
A
#
# COMPACT_ATOMS: atom_id res chain seq x y z
N MET A 1 -35.28 -18.98 16.54
CA MET A 1 -33.99 -19.17 15.85
C MET A 1 -33.98 -20.59 15.30
N GLU A 2 -34.48 -20.79 14.09
CA GLU A 2 -34.26 -22.04 13.37
C GLU A 2 -32.83 -22.06 12.86
N VAL A 3 -32.07 -23.09 13.24
CA VAL A 3 -30.74 -23.35 12.72
C VAL A 3 -30.93 -23.82 11.29
N GLN A 4 -30.59 -22.97 10.33
CA GLN A 4 -30.57 -23.33 8.92
C GLN A 4 -29.54 -24.47 8.74
N GLN A 5 -30.00 -25.71 8.52
CA GLN A 5 -29.13 -26.83 8.15
C GLN A 5 -28.54 -26.51 6.77
N ASP A 6 -27.21 -26.36 6.70
CA ASP A 6 -26.49 -26.22 5.43
C ASP A 6 -26.74 -27.51 4.61
N GLU A 7 -27.53 -27.46 3.53
CA GLU A 7 -27.79 -28.60 2.63
C GLU A 7 -26.55 -28.88 1.75
N TYR A 8 -25.84 -29.97 2.05
CA TYR A 8 -24.76 -30.48 1.19
C TYR A 8 -25.34 -31.38 0.10
N GLU A 9 -24.86 -31.22 -1.14
CA GLU A 9 -25.12 -32.13 -2.25
C GLU A 9 -24.00 -33.17 -2.35
N SER A 10 -24.33 -34.46 -2.31
CA SER A 10 -23.33 -35.52 -2.37
C SER A 10 -22.99 -35.87 -3.82
N VAL A 11 -21.71 -35.74 -4.18
CA VAL A 11 -21.16 -36.06 -5.50
C VAL A 11 -20.53 -37.45 -5.46
N THR A 12 -21.01 -38.36 -6.31
CA THR A 12 -20.55 -39.76 -6.38
C THR A 12 -19.87 -40.11 -7.71
N SER A 13 -19.88 -39.20 -8.69
CA SER A 13 -19.26 -39.44 -10.00
C SER A 13 -17.73 -39.43 -9.89
N PRO A 14 -17.01 -40.51 -10.28
CA PRO A 14 -15.56 -40.60 -10.12
C PRO A 14 -14.78 -39.46 -10.78
N SER A 15 -15.18 -39.04 -11.99
CA SER A 15 -14.55 -37.94 -12.71
C SER A 15 -14.80 -36.58 -12.04
N ALA A 16 -15.98 -36.39 -11.45
CA ALA A 16 -16.30 -35.19 -10.69
C ALA A 16 -15.53 -35.14 -9.36
N ILE A 17 -15.44 -36.28 -8.65
CA ILE A 17 -14.65 -36.41 -7.42
C ILE A 17 -13.18 -36.08 -7.72
N SER A 18 -12.58 -36.68 -8.74
CA SER A 18 -11.20 -36.41 -9.14
C SER A 18 -10.97 -34.93 -9.46
N SER A 19 -11.86 -34.31 -10.25
CA SER A 19 -11.76 -32.89 -10.59
C SER A 19 -11.82 -31.98 -9.35
N LEU A 20 -12.70 -32.30 -8.39
CA LEU A 20 -12.84 -31.53 -7.16
C LEU A 20 -11.59 -31.66 -6.28
N LEU A 21 -11.04 -32.87 -6.14
CA LEU A 21 -9.83 -33.16 -5.35
C LEU A 21 -8.56 -32.61 -6.02
N ASN A 22 -8.46 -32.62 -7.35
CA ASN A 22 -7.34 -32.01 -8.09
C ASN A 22 -7.27 -30.51 -7.83
N THR A 23 -8.41 -29.84 -7.85
CA THR A 23 -8.48 -28.41 -7.51
C THR A 23 -8.05 -28.16 -6.05
N MET A 24 -8.39 -29.06 -5.12
CA MET A 24 -7.93 -28.97 -3.73
C MET A 24 -6.41 -29.14 -3.62
N ILE A 25 -5.81 -30.06 -4.39
CA ILE A 25 -4.35 -30.24 -4.49
C ILE A 25 -3.67 -28.97 -5.04
N GLU A 26 -4.16 -28.45 -6.17
CA GLU A 26 -3.61 -27.24 -6.81
C GLU A 26 -3.70 -26.00 -5.91
N SER A 27 -4.76 -25.89 -5.12
CA SER A 27 -4.98 -24.76 -4.21
C SER A 27 -4.04 -24.76 -3.00
N GLY A 28 -3.52 -25.93 -2.61
CA GLY A 28 -2.63 -26.13 -1.45
C GLY A 28 -3.27 -25.84 -0.09
N GLY A 29 -4.57 -25.56 -0.01
CA GLY A 29 -5.27 -25.17 1.22
C GLY A 29 -6.37 -26.16 1.61
N VAL A 30 -6.01 -27.19 2.37
CA VAL A 30 -6.94 -28.20 2.90
C VAL A 30 -6.86 -28.22 4.43
N SER A 31 -7.99 -28.42 5.09
CA SER A 31 -8.05 -28.64 6.53
C SER A 31 -8.46 -30.07 6.84
N LEU A 32 -7.75 -30.69 7.78
CA LEU A 32 -8.10 -31.95 8.41
C LEU A 32 -8.93 -31.67 9.66
N CYS A 33 -10.10 -32.30 9.77
CA CYS A 33 -10.98 -32.18 10.91
C CYS A 33 -11.16 -33.57 11.54
N LEU A 34 -10.85 -33.72 12.83
CA LEU A 34 -11.13 -34.97 13.54
C LEU A 34 -12.64 -35.16 13.72
N ALA A 35 -13.10 -36.42 13.82
CA ALA A 35 -14.52 -36.74 14.01
C ALA A 35 -15.09 -36.30 15.36
N THR A 36 -14.25 -35.90 16.33
CA THR A 36 -14.68 -35.48 17.67
C THR A 36 -15.40 -34.12 17.63
N PRO A 37 -16.54 -33.94 18.35
CA PRO A 37 -17.44 -32.78 18.21
C PRO A 37 -16.86 -31.37 18.43
N ASP A 38 -15.64 -31.21 18.94
CA ASP A 38 -15.02 -29.91 19.24
C ASP A 38 -13.60 -29.77 18.65
N ALA A 39 -13.20 -30.67 17.75
CA ALA A 39 -11.87 -30.57 17.13
C ALA A 39 -11.78 -29.37 16.19
N ARG A 40 -10.74 -28.56 16.36
CA ARG A 40 -10.44 -27.45 15.46
C ARG A 40 -9.94 -27.99 14.11
N PRO A 41 -10.27 -27.34 12.99
CA PRO A 41 -9.70 -27.68 11.68
C PRO A 41 -8.20 -27.38 11.66
N GLU A 42 -7.41 -28.35 11.23
CA GLU A 42 -5.95 -28.27 11.23
C GLU A 42 -5.41 -28.19 9.79
N PRO A 43 -4.56 -27.22 9.45
CA PRO A 43 -4.11 -27.02 8.08
C PRO A 43 -3.10 -28.08 7.67
N ILE A 44 -3.36 -28.71 6.52
CA ILE A 44 -2.52 -29.74 5.92
C ILE A 44 -2.34 -29.46 4.42
N VAL A 45 -1.44 -30.20 3.77
CA VAL A 45 -1.31 -30.17 2.31
C VAL A 45 -1.79 -31.50 1.74
N LEU A 46 -2.80 -31.45 0.88
CA LEU A 46 -3.17 -32.59 0.04
C LEU A 46 -2.22 -32.59 -1.17
N MET A 47 -1.36 -33.60 -1.24
CA MET A 47 -0.22 -33.61 -2.15
C MET A 47 -0.59 -34.20 -3.50
N GLU A 48 -1.22 -35.38 -3.47
CA GLU A 48 -1.49 -36.19 -4.66
C GLU A 48 -2.75 -37.03 -4.44
N GLN A 49 -3.40 -37.40 -5.54
CA GLN A 49 -4.44 -38.41 -5.55
C GLN A 49 -4.10 -39.49 -6.57
N HIS A 50 -4.38 -40.73 -6.20
CA HIS A 50 -4.43 -41.85 -7.13
C HIS A 50 -5.90 -42.25 -7.24
N GLU A 51 -6.54 -41.88 -8.34
CA GLU A 51 -7.98 -42.04 -8.54
C GLU A 51 -8.46 -43.45 -8.23
N GLY A 52 -9.39 -43.58 -7.27
CA GLY A 52 -9.97 -44.85 -6.85
C GLY A 52 -9.10 -45.71 -5.94
N ASP A 53 -7.88 -45.28 -5.59
CA ASP A 53 -6.94 -46.04 -4.75
C ASP A 53 -6.61 -45.29 -3.45
N THR A 54 -5.85 -44.18 -3.52
CA THR A 54 -5.38 -43.50 -2.31
C THR A 54 -5.28 -41.97 -2.44
N LEU A 55 -5.40 -41.28 -1.31
CA LEU A 55 -5.04 -39.87 -1.17
C LEU A 55 -3.76 -39.73 -0.36
N VAL A 56 -2.84 -38.88 -0.83
CA VAL A 56 -1.55 -38.63 -0.19
C VAL A 56 -1.54 -37.22 0.39
N MET A 57 -1.21 -37.11 1.68
CA MET A 57 -1.21 -35.86 2.44
C MET A 57 0.13 -35.65 3.13
N ASP A 58 0.57 -34.40 3.22
CA ASP A 58 1.68 -33.99 4.07
C ASP A 58 1.13 -33.47 5.41
N LEU A 59 1.40 -34.23 6.47
CA LEU A 59 0.97 -33.93 7.84
C LEU A 59 2.12 -33.38 8.70
N SER A 60 3.23 -32.93 8.09
CA SER A 60 4.41 -32.46 8.84
C SER A 60 4.12 -31.23 9.70
N SER A 61 3.17 -30.38 9.32
CA SER A 61 2.75 -29.20 10.10
C SER A 61 1.88 -29.55 11.31
N VAL A 62 1.39 -30.79 11.38
CA VAL A 62 0.43 -31.28 12.39
C VAL A 62 0.87 -32.64 12.93
N ASP A 63 2.18 -32.85 13.02
CA ASP A 63 2.80 -34.12 13.42
C ASP A 63 2.33 -34.63 14.80
N TYR A 64 1.95 -33.71 15.69
CA TYR A 64 1.33 -34.00 16.98
C TYR A 64 0.01 -34.78 16.89
N LEU A 65 -0.69 -34.74 15.75
CA LEU A 65 -1.91 -35.53 15.50
C LEU A 65 -1.62 -36.97 15.04
N LEU A 66 -0.42 -37.26 14.53
CA LEU A 66 -0.11 -38.54 13.90
C LEU A 66 -0.36 -39.73 14.84
N SER A 67 0.00 -39.59 16.11
CA SER A 67 -0.19 -40.64 17.11
C SER A 67 -1.67 -41.05 17.25
N ARG A 68 -2.58 -40.08 17.21
CA ARG A 68 -4.02 -40.29 17.32
C ARG A 68 -4.61 -40.90 16.05
N LEU A 69 -4.20 -40.38 14.90
CA LEU A 69 -4.62 -40.91 13.59
C LEU A 69 -4.14 -42.36 13.39
N GLN A 70 -2.92 -42.68 13.80
CA GLN A 70 -2.38 -44.05 13.78
C GLN A 70 -3.08 -44.99 14.77
N GLN A 71 -3.69 -44.46 15.83
CA GLN A 71 -4.54 -45.22 16.76
C GLN A 71 -5.96 -45.45 16.21
N GLY A 72 -6.24 -45.03 14.97
CA GLY A 72 -7.50 -45.26 14.28
C GLY A 72 -8.53 -44.15 14.46
N GLU A 73 -8.12 -42.97 14.95
CA GLU A 73 -9.03 -41.83 15.01
C GLU A 73 -9.39 -41.34 13.59
N GLN A 74 -10.68 -41.30 13.30
CA GLN A 74 -11.20 -40.91 11.99
C GLN A 74 -11.22 -39.40 11.83
N PHE A 75 -11.06 -38.95 10.59
CA PHE A 75 -11.03 -37.54 10.22
C PHE A 75 -11.73 -37.33 8.89
N PHE A 76 -12.07 -36.10 8.55
CA PHE A 76 -12.49 -35.74 7.20
C PHE A 76 -11.70 -34.53 6.72
N LEU A 77 -11.60 -34.40 5.40
CA LEU A 77 -10.96 -33.27 4.77
C LEU A 77 -12.01 -32.25 4.35
N ARG A 78 -11.66 -30.97 4.50
CA ARG A 78 -12.47 -29.85 4.05
C ARG A 78 -11.61 -28.88 3.28
N GLY A 79 -12.10 -28.43 2.12
CA GLY A 79 -11.41 -27.44 1.29
C GLY A 79 -12.39 -26.66 0.41
N GLN A 80 -11.83 -25.87 -0.50
CA GLN A 80 -12.60 -25.16 -1.52
C GLN A 80 -12.24 -25.71 -2.90
N SER A 81 -13.25 -25.90 -3.74
CA SER A 81 -13.06 -26.31 -5.12
C SER A 81 -14.12 -25.63 -5.98
N GLN A 82 -13.67 -24.95 -7.04
CA GLN A 82 -14.55 -24.29 -8.02
C GLN A 82 -15.61 -23.36 -7.37
N GLY A 83 -15.26 -22.66 -6.28
CA GLY A 83 -16.16 -21.77 -5.54
C GLY A 83 -17.16 -22.47 -4.61
N LYS A 84 -17.11 -23.79 -4.50
CA LYS A 84 -17.92 -24.60 -3.60
C LYS A 84 -17.10 -25.07 -2.39
N VAL A 85 -17.74 -25.29 -1.26
CA VAL A 85 -17.10 -25.94 -0.10
C VAL A 85 -17.20 -27.44 -0.31
N VAL A 86 -16.06 -28.12 -0.27
CA VAL A 86 -15.95 -29.56 -0.51
C VAL A 86 -15.56 -30.25 0.79
N ARG A 87 -16.22 -31.35 1.10
CA ARG A 87 -16.01 -32.15 2.31
C ARG A 87 -15.97 -33.64 1.96
N THR A 88 -14.95 -34.36 2.40
CA THR A 88 -14.91 -35.83 2.27
C THR A 88 -15.78 -36.50 3.33
N PRO A 89 -16.17 -37.78 3.14
CA PRO A 89 -16.60 -38.63 4.23
C PRO A 89 -15.48 -38.80 5.27
N LEU A 90 -15.82 -39.48 6.38
CA LEU A 90 -14.81 -39.89 7.34
C LEU A 90 -13.83 -40.86 6.67
N LEU A 91 -12.56 -40.53 6.79
CA LEU A 91 -11.39 -41.26 6.32
C LEU A 91 -10.61 -41.78 7.53
N SER A 92 -9.82 -42.83 7.28
CA SER A 92 -8.88 -43.40 8.24
C SER A 92 -7.49 -43.40 7.62
N LEU A 93 -6.47 -43.30 8.47
CA LEU A 93 -5.09 -43.35 8.02
C LEU A 93 -4.71 -44.79 7.69
N THR A 94 -4.25 -45.04 6.46
CA THR A 94 -3.88 -46.39 5.98
C THR A 94 -2.38 -46.62 6.03
N GLU A 95 -1.59 -45.58 5.75
CA GLU A 95 -0.13 -45.68 5.75
C GLU A 95 0.52 -44.36 6.22
N THR A 96 1.69 -44.47 6.86
CA THR A 96 2.54 -43.31 7.20
C THR A 96 3.96 -43.61 6.76
N ARG A 97 4.54 -42.71 5.96
CA ARG A 97 5.93 -42.78 5.51
C ARG A 97 6.68 -41.52 5.93
N ARG A 98 7.91 -41.71 6.42
CA ARG A 98 8.81 -40.60 6.71
C ARG A 98 9.86 -40.51 5.62
N SER A 99 9.94 -39.38 4.93
CA SER A 99 10.93 -39.13 3.87
C SER A 99 11.40 -37.68 3.91
N GLY A 100 12.72 -37.45 3.91
CA GLY A 100 13.29 -36.10 3.86
C GLY A 100 12.85 -35.15 4.99
N GLY A 101 12.50 -35.67 6.16
CA GLY A 101 11.98 -34.88 7.29
C GLY A 101 10.48 -34.59 7.26
N ARG A 102 9.75 -35.10 6.25
CA ARG A 102 8.29 -34.95 6.12
C ARG A 102 7.54 -36.21 6.53
N PHE A 103 6.33 -36.03 7.03
CA PHE A 103 5.36 -37.09 7.32
C PHE A 103 4.32 -37.18 6.20
N LEU A 104 4.57 -38.07 5.24
CA LEU A 104 3.64 -38.36 4.15
C LEU A 104 2.68 -39.47 4.59
N CYS A 105 1.40 -39.18 4.49
CA CYS A 105 0.33 -39.97 5.10
C CYS A 105 -0.70 -40.32 4.03
N CYS A 106 -1.15 -41.57 4.02
CA CYS A 106 -2.12 -42.06 3.04
C CYS A 106 -3.47 -42.36 3.69
N SER A 107 -4.54 -42.17 2.94
CA SER A 107 -5.87 -42.71 3.25
C SER A 107 -6.46 -43.42 2.04
N ASP A 108 -7.57 -44.13 2.23
CA ASP A 108 -8.39 -44.61 1.12
C ASP A 108 -8.93 -43.43 0.28
N TYR A 109 -9.20 -43.71 -0.99
CA TYR A 109 -9.87 -42.77 -1.87
C TYR A 109 -11.39 -42.70 -1.57
N PRO A 110 -11.98 -41.51 -1.42
CA PRO A 110 -13.38 -41.36 -1.03
C PRO A 110 -14.34 -41.80 -2.14
N ALA A 111 -15.36 -42.59 -1.79
CA ALA A 111 -16.40 -43.04 -2.72
C ALA A 111 -17.44 -41.94 -3.06
N SER A 112 -17.54 -40.92 -2.22
CA SER A 112 -18.36 -39.73 -2.44
C SER A 112 -17.70 -38.52 -1.82
N VAL A 113 -18.12 -37.32 -2.24
CA VAL A 113 -17.68 -36.06 -1.64
C VAL A 113 -18.87 -35.12 -1.55
N ASP A 114 -19.07 -34.52 -0.39
CA ASP A 114 -20.18 -33.60 -0.13
C ASP A 114 -19.79 -32.17 -0.51
N VAL A 115 -20.66 -31.50 -1.25
CA VAL A 115 -20.42 -30.18 -1.80
C VAL A 115 -21.53 -29.24 -1.36
N LEU A 116 -21.15 -28.13 -0.74
CA LEU A 116 -22.09 -27.08 -0.33
C LEU A 116 -21.98 -25.89 -1.29
N GLN A 117 -23.05 -25.66 -2.05
CA GLN A 117 -23.22 -24.49 -2.92
C GLN A 117 -24.20 -23.50 -2.27
N ARG A 118 -23.67 -22.45 -1.65
CA ARG A 118 -24.46 -21.58 -0.74
C ARG A 118 -25.37 -20.53 -1.41
N ARG A 119 -25.49 -20.42 -2.75
CA ARG A 119 -26.09 -19.22 -3.41
C ARG A 119 -26.84 -19.52 -4.73
N GLU A 120 -28.03 -18.91 -4.91
CA GLU A 120 -28.90 -19.03 -6.12
C GLU A 120 -28.49 -18.12 -7.29
N SER A 121 -27.85 -16.96 -7.05
CA SER A 121 -27.41 -16.03 -8.10
C SER A 121 -25.88 -15.89 -8.18
N TYR A 122 -25.38 -15.80 -9.41
CA TYR A 122 -23.96 -15.60 -9.69
C TYR A 122 -23.49 -14.24 -9.16
N ARG A 123 -22.34 -14.23 -8.48
CA ARG A 123 -21.69 -13.04 -7.94
C ARG A 123 -20.41 -12.79 -8.71
N ALA A 124 -20.39 -11.72 -9.50
CA ALA A 124 -19.17 -11.27 -10.15
C ALA A 124 -18.26 -10.61 -9.10
N GLU A 125 -17.11 -11.23 -8.86
CA GLU A 125 -16.11 -10.72 -7.90
C GLU A 125 -15.18 -9.70 -8.56
N LEU A 126 -15.03 -8.54 -7.93
CA LEU A 126 -14.08 -7.53 -8.39
C LEU A 126 -12.67 -7.94 -7.97
N ARG A 127 -11.80 -8.14 -8.96
CA ARG A 127 -10.40 -8.53 -8.74
C ARG A 127 -9.52 -7.31 -8.47
N MET A 128 -8.28 -7.59 -8.06
CA MET A 128 -7.22 -6.58 -7.94
C MET A 128 -7.13 -5.69 -9.19
N GLY A 129 -7.36 -4.39 -9.05
CA GLY A 129 -7.35 -3.41 -10.14
C GLY A 129 -8.74 -3.00 -10.65
N MET A 130 -9.81 -3.74 -10.30
CA MET A 130 -11.19 -3.41 -10.65
C MET A 130 -11.83 -2.62 -9.50
N VAL A 131 -11.61 -1.31 -9.47
CA VAL A 131 -12.12 -0.45 -8.37
C VAL A 131 -13.44 0.17 -8.78
N VAL A 132 -14.50 -0.11 -8.00
CA VAL A 132 -15.79 0.56 -8.12
C VAL A 132 -16.10 1.18 -6.76
N ALA A 133 -16.12 2.51 -6.71
CA ALA A 133 -16.42 3.25 -5.48
C ALA A 133 -17.90 3.08 -5.14
N ALA A 134 -18.19 2.85 -3.87
CA ALA A 134 -19.54 2.71 -3.36
C ALA A 134 -19.80 3.74 -2.25
N THR A 135 -20.95 4.40 -2.29
CA THR A 135 -21.41 5.30 -1.22
C THR A 135 -22.69 4.74 -0.62
N VAL A 136 -22.72 4.60 0.69
CA VAL A 136 -23.92 4.27 1.47
C VAL A 136 -24.44 5.57 2.08
N PHE A 137 -25.69 5.94 1.80
CA PHE A 137 -26.32 7.13 2.40
C PHE A 137 -27.24 6.70 3.55
N GLY A 138 -26.96 7.20 4.75
CA GLY A 138 -27.78 7.00 5.94
C GLY A 138 -28.92 8.01 6.06
N GLU A 139 -29.77 7.82 7.05
CA GLU A 139 -30.77 8.83 7.45
C GLU A 139 -30.06 10.03 8.08
N GLY A 140 -30.50 11.26 7.77
CA GLY A 140 -29.92 12.49 8.32
C GLY A 140 -28.76 13.12 7.53
N GLY A 141 -28.37 12.55 6.39
CA GLY A 141 -27.36 13.13 5.49
C GLY A 141 -25.93 12.60 5.70
N ASP A 142 -25.73 11.70 6.67
CA ASP A 142 -24.49 10.97 6.84
C ASP A 142 -24.26 10.00 5.67
N ASN A 143 -23.00 9.82 5.27
CA ASN A 143 -22.64 8.83 4.27
C ASN A 143 -21.37 8.06 4.65
N ALA A 144 -21.27 6.85 4.12
CA ALA A 144 -20.10 6.01 4.24
C ALA A 144 -19.57 5.65 2.86
N LEU A 145 -18.33 6.01 2.60
CA LEU A 145 -17.61 5.62 1.39
C LEU A 145 -16.94 4.27 1.57
N GLY A 146 -16.99 3.44 0.54
CA GLY A 146 -16.35 2.13 0.50
C GLY A 146 -16.14 1.63 -0.91
N GLU A 147 -15.86 0.34 -1.03
CA GLU A 147 -15.59 -0.31 -2.31
C GLU A 147 -16.52 -1.50 -2.52
N LEU A 148 -17.00 -1.66 -3.76
CA LEU A 148 -17.72 -2.84 -4.21
C LEU A 148 -16.75 -4.03 -4.31
N ARG A 149 -17.08 -5.14 -3.64
CA ARG A 149 -16.27 -6.37 -3.63
C ARG A 149 -16.86 -7.45 -4.51
N ASP A 150 -18.18 -7.59 -4.49
CA ASP A 150 -18.91 -8.43 -5.42
C ASP A 150 -20.24 -7.77 -5.79
N LEU A 151 -20.75 -8.11 -6.98
CA LEU A 151 -22.06 -7.70 -7.46
C LEU A 151 -22.82 -8.91 -8.01
N SER A 152 -24.10 -8.96 -7.73
CA SER A 152 -25.05 -9.95 -8.25
C SER A 152 -26.36 -9.25 -8.61
N GLN A 153 -27.27 -9.96 -9.26
CA GLN A 153 -28.59 -9.44 -9.61
C GLN A 153 -29.40 -9.01 -8.37
N ASP A 154 -29.21 -9.70 -7.23
CA ASP A 154 -30.02 -9.50 -6.02
C ASP A 154 -29.33 -8.66 -4.94
N GLY A 155 -28.07 -8.27 -5.15
CA GLY A 155 -27.32 -7.55 -4.13
C GLY A 155 -25.82 -7.48 -4.37
N CYS A 156 -25.11 -6.98 -3.37
CA CYS A 156 -23.66 -6.78 -3.43
C CYS A 156 -23.00 -7.01 -2.07
N GLN A 157 -21.68 -7.04 -2.07
CA GLN A 157 -20.87 -6.93 -0.86
C GLN A 157 -20.01 -5.67 -0.96
N LEU A 158 -20.06 -4.84 0.08
CA LEU A 158 -19.22 -3.66 0.24
C LEU A 158 -18.17 -3.88 1.32
N GLU A 159 -17.02 -3.27 1.13
CA GLU A 159 -16.02 -3.06 2.17
C GLU A 159 -16.04 -1.58 2.56
N LEU A 160 -16.40 -1.31 3.82
CA LEU A 160 -16.61 0.01 4.40
C LEU A 160 -15.64 0.22 5.57
N PRO A 161 -15.30 1.46 5.95
CA PRO A 161 -14.57 1.72 7.19
C PRO A 161 -15.41 1.33 8.40
N LEU A 162 -14.77 1.00 9.53
CA LEU A 162 -15.50 0.70 10.78
C LEU A 162 -16.40 1.85 11.26
N THR A 163 -16.09 3.10 10.90
CA THR A 163 -16.92 4.28 11.18
C THR A 163 -18.28 4.23 10.50
N ALA A 164 -18.43 3.44 9.42
CA ALA A 164 -19.71 3.21 8.75
C ALA A 164 -20.71 2.44 9.63
N SER A 165 -20.27 1.84 10.74
CA SER A 165 -21.16 1.14 11.67
C SER A 165 -22.27 2.05 12.20
N GLY A 166 -22.04 3.36 12.34
CA GLY A 166 -23.06 4.33 12.76
C GLY A 166 -24.15 4.52 11.70
N VAL A 167 -23.76 4.69 10.43
CA VAL A 167 -24.66 4.80 9.26
C VAL A 167 -25.54 3.54 9.10
N LEU A 168 -25.04 2.39 9.56
CA LEU A 168 -25.69 1.08 9.46
C LEU A 168 -26.46 0.67 10.72
N ALA A 169 -26.40 1.45 11.81
CA ALA A 169 -26.94 1.08 13.12
C ALA A 169 -28.47 1.24 13.23
N GLU A 170 -29.12 1.89 12.26
CA GLU A 170 -30.52 2.33 12.38
C GLU A 170 -31.45 1.88 11.24
N THR A 171 -31.29 0.69 10.65
CA THR A 171 -32.09 0.36 9.44
C THR A 171 -32.72 -1.03 9.41
N ASP A 172 -34.02 -1.07 9.72
CA ASP A 172 -34.98 -1.99 9.07
C ASP A 172 -35.46 -1.42 7.71
N ALA A 173 -35.11 -0.18 7.37
CA ALA A 173 -35.46 0.49 6.11
C ALA A 173 -34.37 0.31 5.02
N PRO A 174 -34.73 0.28 3.72
CA PRO A 174 -33.76 0.27 2.64
C PRO A 174 -32.90 1.55 2.59
N LEU A 175 -31.59 1.39 2.63
CA LEU A 175 -30.60 2.47 2.44
C LEU A 175 -30.38 2.75 0.96
N LYS A 176 -30.02 3.99 0.62
CA LYS A 176 -29.60 4.32 -0.74
C LYS A 176 -28.12 4.00 -0.92
N LEU A 177 -27.81 3.23 -1.96
CA LEU A 177 -26.45 2.93 -2.42
C LEU A 177 -26.19 3.66 -3.73
N ALA A 178 -24.97 4.16 -3.91
CA ALA A 178 -24.49 4.66 -5.19
C ALA A 178 -23.15 4.02 -5.56
N PHE A 179 -22.98 3.65 -6.82
CA PHE A 179 -21.77 3.07 -7.38
C PHE A 179 -21.20 3.99 -8.45
N THR A 180 -19.89 4.19 -8.43
CA THR A 180 -19.15 4.94 -9.44
C THR A 180 -18.06 4.06 -10.05
N PHE A 181 -18.19 3.77 -11.35
CA PHE A 181 -17.23 2.99 -12.12
C PHE A 181 -16.09 3.89 -12.65
N PRO A 182 -14.90 3.33 -12.98
CA PRO A 182 -13.76 4.11 -13.45
C PRO A 182 -14.01 4.99 -14.69
N ASN A 183 -14.92 4.59 -15.56
CA ASN A 183 -15.32 5.38 -16.73
C ASN A 183 -16.24 6.58 -16.41
N GLY A 184 -16.59 6.78 -15.13
CA GLY A 184 -17.54 7.79 -14.67
C GLY A 184 -19.00 7.32 -14.66
N THR A 185 -19.30 6.06 -15.01
CA THR A 185 -20.67 5.52 -14.91
C THR A 185 -21.13 5.54 -13.46
N TYR A 186 -22.30 6.12 -13.23
CA TYR A 186 -22.91 6.27 -11.92
C TYR A 186 -24.24 5.49 -11.85
N PHE A 187 -24.45 4.73 -10.79
CA PHE A 187 -25.67 3.93 -10.60
C PHE A 187 -26.15 3.99 -9.15
N GLU A 188 -27.45 4.20 -8.95
CA GLU A 188 -28.07 4.24 -7.62
C GLU A 188 -29.12 3.14 -7.45
N VAL A 189 -29.17 2.55 -6.26
CA VAL A 189 -30.14 1.50 -5.91
C VAL A 189 -30.44 1.52 -4.41
N HIS A 190 -31.67 1.17 -4.04
CA HIS A 190 -32.01 0.96 -2.63
C HIS A 190 -31.65 -0.46 -2.21
N ALA A 191 -31.12 -0.63 -1.00
CA ALA A 191 -30.68 -1.92 -0.52
C ALA A 191 -30.78 -2.04 1.00
N VAL A 192 -31.02 -3.25 1.49
CA VAL A 192 -31.10 -3.58 2.91
C VAL A 192 -29.84 -4.33 3.32
N ALA A 193 -29.18 -3.89 4.39
CA ALA A 193 -28.03 -4.60 4.96
C ALA A 193 -28.47 -5.97 5.53
N ARG A 194 -27.71 -7.03 5.26
CA ARG A 194 -28.06 -8.41 5.65
C ARG A 194 -27.07 -9.05 6.61
N HIS A 195 -25.78 -8.91 6.32
CA HIS A 195 -24.73 -9.47 7.17
C HIS A 195 -23.58 -8.48 7.27
N GLN A 196 -23.04 -8.34 8.47
CA GLN A 196 -21.93 -7.46 8.78
C GLN A 196 -20.83 -8.31 9.41
N LYS A 197 -19.62 -8.23 8.87
CA LYS A 197 -18.44 -8.87 9.42
C LYS A 197 -17.34 -7.84 9.62
N THR A 198 -16.97 -7.67 10.89
CA THR A 198 -15.88 -6.81 11.31
C THR A 198 -14.54 -7.51 11.07
N ASP A 199 -13.57 -6.81 10.49
CA ASP A 199 -12.16 -7.20 10.44
C ASP A 199 -11.37 -6.24 11.34
N PRO A 200 -11.11 -6.62 12.61
CA PRO A 200 -10.43 -5.76 13.58
C PRO A 200 -8.98 -5.45 13.20
N GLU A 201 -8.30 -6.34 12.47
CA GLU A 201 -6.90 -6.15 12.08
C GLU A 201 -6.75 -5.13 10.95
N ARG A 202 -7.73 -5.07 10.05
CA ARG A 202 -7.73 -4.14 8.92
C ARG A 202 -8.51 -2.86 9.16
N HIS A 203 -9.20 -2.75 10.31
CA HIS A 203 -10.13 -1.67 10.62
C HIS A 203 -11.23 -1.49 9.54
N LEU A 204 -11.75 -2.61 9.03
CA LEU A 204 -12.76 -2.61 7.97
C LEU A 204 -14.02 -3.39 8.39
N LEU A 205 -15.14 -2.98 7.80
CA LEU A 205 -16.44 -3.62 7.93
C LEU A 205 -16.86 -4.15 6.57
N ARG A 206 -17.06 -5.47 6.47
CA ARG A 206 -17.66 -6.08 5.27
C ARG A 206 -19.16 -6.20 5.46
N VAL A 207 -19.92 -5.60 4.56
CA VAL A 207 -21.37 -5.56 4.64
C VAL A 207 -21.98 -6.12 3.37
N GLY A 208 -22.82 -7.13 3.51
CA GLY A 208 -23.65 -7.61 2.42
C GLY A 208 -24.96 -6.86 2.36
N PHE A 209 -25.32 -6.36 1.18
CA PHE A 209 -26.58 -5.70 0.91
C PHE A 209 -27.44 -6.55 -0.03
N ARG A 210 -28.75 -6.53 0.19
CA ARG A 210 -29.76 -7.07 -0.74
C ARG A 210 -30.52 -5.91 -1.37
N PHE A 211 -30.60 -5.85 -2.68
CA PHE A 211 -31.33 -4.79 -3.36
C PHE A 211 -32.84 -4.88 -3.07
N ALA A 212 -33.50 -3.73 -3.03
CA ALA A 212 -34.91 -3.60 -2.71
C ALA A 212 -35.58 -2.59 -3.66
N GLY A 213 -36.74 -2.97 -4.21
CA GLY A 213 -37.55 -2.07 -5.05
C GLY A 213 -36.92 -1.68 -6.38
N CYS A 214 -36.11 -2.55 -6.99
CA CYS A 214 -35.50 -2.29 -8.30
C CYS A 214 -36.56 -2.19 -9.41
N THR A 215 -36.40 -1.22 -10.31
CA THR A 215 -37.16 -1.18 -11.56
C THR A 215 -36.57 -2.16 -12.58
N SER A 216 -37.34 -2.56 -13.59
CA SER A 216 -36.83 -3.40 -14.69
C SER A 216 -35.71 -2.76 -15.50
N GLU A 217 -35.52 -1.44 -15.42
CA GLU A 217 -34.36 -0.75 -15.99
C GLU A 217 -33.12 -0.92 -15.10
N GLN A 218 -33.26 -0.74 -13.78
CA GLN A 218 -32.18 -0.97 -12.83
C GLN A 218 -31.73 -2.44 -12.83
N GLU A 219 -32.65 -3.40 -12.92
CA GLU A 219 -32.30 -4.83 -13.02
C GLU A 219 -31.46 -5.12 -14.27
N ARG A 220 -31.80 -4.50 -15.42
CA ARG A 220 -31.03 -4.63 -16.66
C ARG A 220 -29.65 -3.98 -16.54
N GLN A 221 -29.54 -2.84 -15.87
CA GLN A 221 -28.27 -2.17 -15.61
C GLN A 221 -27.38 -2.99 -14.67
N ILE A 222 -27.94 -3.54 -13.59
CA ILE A 222 -27.23 -4.43 -12.65
C ILE A 222 -26.70 -5.66 -13.41
N TRP A 223 -27.54 -6.29 -14.23
CA TRP A 223 -27.11 -7.43 -15.05
C TRP A 223 -25.94 -7.06 -15.98
N TYR A 224 -26.03 -5.93 -16.67
CA TYR A 224 -24.94 -5.42 -17.50
C TYR A 224 -23.64 -5.24 -16.70
N PHE A 225 -23.71 -4.65 -15.49
CA PHE A 225 -22.54 -4.50 -14.63
C PHE A 225 -21.97 -5.85 -14.18
N VAL A 226 -22.80 -6.82 -13.80
CA VAL A 226 -22.38 -8.17 -13.42
C VAL A 226 -21.61 -8.83 -14.57
N CYS A 227 -22.14 -8.77 -15.80
CA CYS A 227 -21.48 -9.32 -16.99
C CYS A 227 -20.15 -8.63 -17.28
N GLU A 228 -20.08 -7.30 -17.19
CA GLU A 228 -18.85 -6.55 -17.46
C GLU A 228 -17.78 -6.76 -16.38
N ILE A 229 -18.17 -6.86 -15.11
CA ILE A 229 -17.27 -7.24 -14.01
C ILE A 229 -16.74 -8.65 -14.25
N GLU A 230 -17.60 -9.61 -14.59
CA GLU A 230 -17.16 -10.98 -14.90
C GLU A 230 -16.19 -11.01 -16.09
N ARG A 231 -16.54 -10.28 -17.16
CA ARG A 231 -15.72 -10.19 -18.38
C ARG A 231 -14.35 -9.62 -18.07
N GLU A 232 -14.28 -8.53 -17.31
CA GLU A 232 -13.02 -7.90 -16.90
C GLU A 232 -12.24 -8.78 -15.92
N ALA A 233 -12.90 -9.43 -14.96
CA ALA A 233 -12.27 -10.37 -14.03
C ALA A 233 -11.69 -11.60 -14.74
N SER A 234 -12.33 -12.05 -15.83
CA SER A 234 -11.84 -13.16 -16.66
C SER A 234 -10.53 -12.86 -17.37
N ARG A 235 -10.23 -11.58 -17.68
CA ARG A 235 -8.94 -11.15 -18.27
C ARG A 235 -7.75 -11.41 -17.36
N TYR A 236 -7.98 -11.54 -16.05
CA TYR A 236 -6.95 -11.83 -15.05
C TYR A 236 -6.76 -13.34 -14.78
N LYS A 237 -7.46 -14.26 -15.46
CA LYS A 237 -7.25 -15.72 -15.34
C LYS A 237 -6.11 -16.17 -16.27
N LYS A 238 -5.19 -16.98 -15.74
CA LYS A 238 -3.82 -17.18 -16.23
C LYS A 238 -3.64 -18.12 -17.43
N ASP A 239 -4.70 -18.63 -18.07
CA ASP A 239 -4.57 -19.78 -18.99
C ASP A 239 -5.24 -19.68 -20.37
N VAL A 240 -5.71 -18.51 -20.81
CA VAL A 240 -6.14 -18.36 -22.21
C VAL A 240 -5.66 -17.03 -22.77
N GLN A 241 -4.68 -17.11 -23.69
CA GLN A 241 -4.39 -16.06 -24.66
C GLN A 241 -5.60 -15.91 -25.58
N GLU A 242 -6.58 -15.13 -25.14
CA GLU A 242 -7.52 -14.47 -26.05
C GLU A 242 -7.55 -12.98 -25.66
N GLU A 243 -7.20 -12.12 -26.61
CA GLU A 243 -7.26 -10.66 -26.53
C GLU A 243 -8.71 -10.19 -26.35
N ARG A 244 -9.28 -10.37 -25.15
CA ARG A 244 -10.57 -9.78 -24.80
C ARG A 244 -10.36 -8.28 -24.61
N GLN A 245 -11.10 -7.49 -25.39
CA GLN A 245 -11.11 -6.02 -25.28
C GLN A 245 -11.44 -5.60 -23.83
N PRO A 246 -10.88 -4.50 -23.32
CA PRO A 246 -11.20 -4.02 -21.98
C PRO A 246 -12.69 -3.75 -21.77
N SER A 247 -13.13 -3.81 -20.51
CA SER A 247 -14.47 -3.34 -20.16
C SER A 247 -14.58 -1.82 -20.25
N PRO A 248 -15.56 -1.27 -21.00
CA PRO A 248 -15.76 0.17 -21.07
C PRO A 248 -16.13 0.76 -19.71
N LEU A 249 -16.60 -0.04 -18.74
CA LEU A 249 -16.80 0.41 -17.35
C LEU A 249 -15.47 0.72 -16.63
N PHE A 250 -14.41 0.02 -17.01
CA PHE A 250 -13.08 0.10 -16.40
C PHE A 250 -12.07 0.89 -17.25
N GLU A 251 -12.51 1.50 -18.36
CA GLU A 251 -11.71 2.40 -19.18
C GLU A 251 -11.71 3.82 -18.59
N GLN A 252 -10.53 4.41 -18.37
CA GLN A 252 -10.44 5.79 -17.92
C GLN A 252 -10.78 6.74 -19.08
N PRO A 253 -11.77 7.65 -18.94
CA PRO A 253 -12.01 8.66 -19.95
C PRO A 253 -10.79 9.58 -19.95
N GLY A 254 -10.18 9.75 -21.13
CA GLY A 254 -9.05 10.64 -21.31
C GLY A 254 -9.44 12.10 -21.00
N ARG A 255 -9.33 12.51 -19.74
CA ARG A 255 -9.28 13.92 -19.33
C ARG A 255 -8.66 14.06 -17.95
N ARG A 256 -7.54 14.77 -17.93
CA ARG A 256 -6.90 15.31 -16.72
C ARG A 256 -7.89 16.24 -15.99
N THR A 257 -8.30 15.84 -14.80
CA THR A 257 -8.64 16.72 -13.67
C THR A 257 -8.15 16.05 -12.38
N PRO A 258 -7.53 16.80 -11.45
CA PRO A 258 -6.96 16.26 -10.22
C PRO A 258 -8.02 16.08 -9.13
N ASP A 259 -7.67 15.31 -8.10
CA ASP A 259 -8.34 15.18 -6.80
C ASP A 259 -9.51 14.16 -6.74
N THR A 260 -9.14 12.89 -6.57
CA THR A 260 -9.72 11.96 -5.57
C THR A 260 -8.72 10.81 -5.39
N GLU A 261 -7.67 11.07 -4.61
CA GLU A 261 -6.67 10.06 -4.24
C GLU A 261 -7.36 8.90 -3.49
N HIS A 262 -7.50 7.75 -4.15
CA HIS A 262 -8.06 6.53 -3.54
C HIS A 262 -6.95 5.75 -2.82
N VAL A 263 -7.18 5.48 -1.54
CA VAL A 263 -6.39 4.55 -0.73
C VAL A 263 -6.77 3.11 -1.12
N GLY A 264 -6.16 2.61 -2.19
CA GLY A 264 -6.43 1.27 -2.74
C GLY A 264 -5.19 0.61 -3.34
N ARG A 265 -4.53 -0.23 -2.52
CA ARG A 265 -3.43 -1.18 -2.85
C ARG A 265 -2.40 -0.73 -3.91
N ARG A 266 -1.30 -0.14 -3.42
CA ARG A 266 -0.07 0.12 -4.21
C ARG A 266 0.41 -1.14 -4.95
N ASP A 267 0.52 -1.08 -6.28
CA ASP A 267 1.16 -2.15 -7.05
C ASP A 267 2.68 -2.11 -6.85
N ILE A 268 3.13 -2.87 -5.85
CA ILE A 268 4.53 -3.01 -5.45
C ILE A 268 5.42 -3.38 -6.65
N ARG A 269 4.91 -4.05 -7.68
CA ARG A 269 5.71 -4.47 -8.84
C ARG A 269 6.10 -3.33 -9.76
N ARG A 270 5.48 -2.15 -9.66
CA ARG A 270 5.80 -0.97 -10.49
C ARG A 270 7.05 -0.23 -9.99
N TYR A 271 7.35 -0.29 -8.69
CA TYR A 271 8.50 0.40 -8.11
C TYR A 271 9.82 -0.21 -8.58
N ALA A 272 10.77 0.68 -8.92
CA ALA A 272 11.96 0.35 -9.67
C ALA A 272 12.90 -0.62 -8.95
N THR A 273 13.12 -0.40 -7.65
CA THR A 273 14.11 -1.18 -6.87
C THR A 273 13.46 -1.99 -5.74
N PRO A 274 14.10 -3.08 -5.28
CA PRO A 274 13.66 -3.79 -4.07
C PRO A 274 13.57 -2.87 -2.85
N MET A 275 14.49 -1.90 -2.73
CA MET A 275 14.48 -0.91 -1.65
C MET A 275 13.25 0.01 -1.74
N ALA A 276 12.91 0.51 -2.95
CA ALA A 276 11.70 1.29 -3.17
C ALA A 276 10.44 0.51 -2.80
N ARG A 277 10.37 -0.79 -3.15
CA ARG A 277 9.28 -1.69 -2.75
C ARG A 277 9.13 -1.84 -1.23
N ARG A 278 10.22 -1.71 -0.46
CA ARG A 278 10.19 -1.74 1.01
C ARG A 278 9.72 -0.40 1.58
N LEU A 279 10.06 0.71 0.93
CA LEU A 279 9.57 2.06 1.27
C LEU A 279 8.07 2.23 1.07
N VAL A 280 7.45 1.50 0.14
CA VAL A 280 5.99 1.45 -0.06
C VAL A 280 5.23 1.25 1.25
N LYS A 281 5.75 0.43 2.18
CA LYS A 281 5.11 0.22 3.49
C LYS A 281 5.11 1.48 4.37
N VAL A 282 6.19 2.25 4.31
CA VAL A 282 6.31 3.54 5.02
C VAL A 282 5.39 4.56 4.35
N ALA A 283 5.37 4.58 3.02
CA ALA A 283 4.47 5.44 2.25
C ALA A 283 3.00 5.17 2.58
N ALA A 284 2.62 3.89 2.66
CA ALA A 284 1.27 3.46 3.03
C ALA A 284 0.84 3.89 4.42
N TYR A 285 1.78 3.86 5.36
CA TYR A 285 1.53 4.41 6.67
C TYR A 285 1.27 5.92 6.61
N LEU A 286 2.13 6.71 5.97
CA LEU A 286 1.97 8.17 5.91
C LEU A 286 0.68 8.61 5.21
N ASP A 287 0.35 7.92 4.12
CA ASP A 287 -0.88 8.13 3.35
C ASP A 287 -2.13 7.84 4.19
N ALA A 288 -2.14 6.75 4.94
CA ALA A 288 -3.21 6.46 5.90
C ALA A 288 -3.27 7.51 7.04
N GLN A 289 -2.12 7.97 7.54
CA GLN A 289 -2.09 9.04 8.55
C GLN A 289 -2.65 10.35 8.02
N LEU A 290 -2.42 10.68 6.74
CA LEU A 290 -2.97 11.88 6.11
C LEU A 290 -4.51 11.89 6.19
N LEU A 291 -5.15 10.77 5.85
CA LEU A 291 -6.60 10.62 5.96
C LEU A 291 -7.09 10.65 7.41
N LEU A 292 -6.39 9.96 8.32
CA LEU A 292 -6.77 9.92 9.73
C LEU A 292 -6.68 11.31 10.38
N LEU A 293 -5.65 12.09 10.04
CA LEU A 293 -5.51 13.47 10.47
C LEU A 293 -6.69 14.34 9.99
N GLN A 294 -7.08 14.21 8.71
CA GLN A 294 -8.24 14.93 8.17
C GLN A 294 -9.55 14.59 8.90
N GLN A 295 -9.66 13.37 9.44
CA GLN A 295 -10.78 12.92 10.27
C GLN A 295 -10.64 13.35 11.74
N GLY A 296 -9.59 14.11 12.09
CA GLY A 296 -9.35 14.62 13.43
C GLY A 296 -8.66 13.64 14.37
N SER A 297 -8.13 12.52 13.86
CA SER A 297 -7.35 11.56 14.64
C SER A 297 -5.93 12.06 14.93
N ASP A 298 -5.29 11.48 15.93
CA ASP A 298 -3.88 11.71 16.22
C ASP A 298 -2.96 10.79 15.41
N ILE A 299 -1.67 11.12 15.39
CA ILE A 299 -0.66 10.25 14.77
C ILE A 299 -0.56 8.93 15.55
N ASP A 300 -0.60 7.79 14.85
CA ASP A 300 -0.39 6.48 15.47
C ASP A 300 1.07 6.34 15.95
N SER A 301 1.25 6.50 17.26
CA SER A 301 2.55 6.43 17.91
C SER A 301 3.31 5.13 17.67
N ARG A 302 2.62 3.98 17.67
CA ARG A 302 3.27 2.67 17.53
C ARG A 302 3.73 2.45 16.10
N GLN A 303 2.88 2.81 15.13
CA GLN A 303 3.22 2.67 13.71
C GLN A 303 4.27 3.69 13.29
N LEU A 304 4.25 4.93 13.82
CA LEU A 304 5.32 5.90 13.60
C LEU A 304 6.67 5.34 14.07
N SER A 305 6.71 4.78 15.28
CA SER A 305 7.91 4.20 15.87
C SER A 305 8.48 3.07 15.00
N ARG A 306 7.61 2.16 14.57
CA ARG A 306 7.97 1.02 13.72
C ARG A 306 8.48 1.44 12.34
N ASN A 307 7.87 2.45 11.73
CA ASN A 307 8.29 2.94 10.42
C ASN A 307 9.59 3.76 10.50
N ALA A 308 9.81 4.50 11.59
CA ALA A 308 11.10 5.12 11.86
C ALA A 308 12.20 4.06 12.04
N ASP A 309 11.98 3.03 12.87
CA ASP A 309 12.94 1.92 13.01
C ASP A 309 13.21 1.21 11.68
N ARG A 310 12.19 1.05 10.84
CA ARG A 310 12.35 0.48 9.50
C ARG A 310 13.28 1.36 8.65
N LEU A 311 13.11 2.68 8.62
CA LEU A 311 14.02 3.55 7.85
C LEU A 311 15.46 3.51 8.37
N LEU A 312 15.66 3.45 9.70
CA LEU A 312 17.00 3.27 10.28
C LEU A 312 17.63 1.97 9.78
N MET A 313 16.90 0.85 9.85
CA MET A 313 17.40 -0.44 9.39
C MET A 313 17.68 -0.46 7.88
N LEU A 314 16.82 0.14 7.05
CA LEU A 314 17.08 0.23 5.59
C LEU A 314 18.32 1.08 5.27
N HIS A 315 18.58 2.11 6.08
CA HIS A 315 19.75 2.98 5.93
C HIS A 315 21.04 2.25 6.32
N GLU A 316 21.00 1.47 7.41
CA GLU A 316 22.11 0.61 7.86
C GLU A 316 22.43 -0.50 6.85
N GLU A 317 21.42 -1.05 6.18
CA GLU A 317 21.60 -2.11 5.16
C GLU A 317 22.22 -1.59 3.85
N ASP A 318 21.71 -0.48 3.30
CA ASP A 318 22.23 0.13 2.08
C ASP A 318 21.85 1.62 2.01
N ARG A 319 22.72 2.46 2.59
CA ARG A 319 22.59 3.93 2.61
C ARG A 319 22.26 4.53 1.23
N GLU A 320 23.09 4.25 0.23
CA GLU A 320 22.93 4.84 -1.09
C GLU A 320 21.73 4.25 -1.84
N GLY A 321 21.48 2.95 -1.66
CA GLY A 321 20.28 2.31 -2.16
C GLY A 321 18.99 2.94 -1.61
N LEU A 322 18.99 3.34 -0.33
CA LEU A 322 17.87 4.05 0.29
C LEU A 322 17.70 5.47 -0.25
N LEU A 323 18.81 6.21 -0.42
CA LEU A 323 18.81 7.55 -1.03
C LEU A 323 18.25 7.51 -2.46
N PHE A 324 18.66 6.54 -3.27
CA PHE A 324 18.10 6.36 -4.61
C PHE A 324 16.62 5.94 -4.57
N ALA A 325 16.25 5.04 -3.66
CA ALA A 325 14.89 4.53 -3.54
C ALA A 325 13.86 5.61 -3.16
N SER A 326 14.25 6.66 -2.43
CA SER A 326 13.37 7.78 -2.11
C SER A 326 12.93 8.56 -3.36
N ARG A 327 13.71 8.50 -4.45
CA ARG A 327 13.38 9.07 -5.77
C ARG A 327 12.45 8.18 -6.60
N CYS A 328 12.25 6.93 -6.20
CA CYS A 328 11.47 5.94 -6.94
C CYS A 328 10.00 5.86 -6.47
N LEU A 329 9.48 6.92 -5.84
CA LEU A 329 8.17 6.97 -5.18
C LEU A 329 7.20 7.92 -5.90
N SER A 330 7.34 8.12 -7.22
CA SER A 330 6.50 9.06 -7.98
C SER A 330 5.02 8.68 -8.04
N LEU A 331 4.69 7.41 -7.76
CA LEU A 331 3.31 6.92 -7.61
C LEU A 331 2.65 7.35 -6.28
N GLU A 332 3.43 7.85 -5.33
CA GLU A 332 2.94 8.27 -4.02
C GLU A 332 2.49 9.74 -4.02
N PRO A 333 1.51 10.09 -3.15
CA PRO A 333 1.13 11.48 -2.92
C PRO A 333 2.33 12.37 -2.58
N LEU A 334 2.24 13.63 -2.97
CA LEU A 334 3.35 14.57 -2.88
C LEU A 334 3.87 14.77 -1.45
N LEU A 335 2.96 14.87 -0.47
CA LEU A 335 3.33 15.03 0.94
C LEU A 335 4.00 13.76 1.49
N VAL A 336 3.57 12.58 1.02
CA VAL A 336 4.11 11.28 1.44
C VAL A 336 5.55 11.12 0.96
N ARG A 337 5.79 11.32 -0.34
CA ARG A 337 7.15 11.19 -0.89
C ARG A 337 8.10 12.27 -0.38
N HIS A 338 7.60 13.49 -0.16
CA HIS A 338 8.38 14.58 0.47
C HIS A 338 8.79 14.23 1.89
N GLY A 339 7.86 13.75 2.72
CA GLY A 339 8.15 13.32 4.09
C GLY A 339 9.19 12.19 4.16
N ILE A 340 9.09 11.19 3.29
CA ILE A 340 10.09 10.11 3.19
C ILE A 340 11.45 10.67 2.77
N ALA A 341 11.50 11.50 1.73
CA ALA A 341 12.76 12.04 1.23
C ALA A 341 13.46 12.92 2.28
N VAL A 342 12.73 13.78 2.98
CA VAL A 342 13.25 14.59 4.09
C VAL A 342 13.77 13.70 5.22
N ALA A 343 13.00 12.69 5.64
CA ALA A 343 13.42 11.78 6.70
C ALA A 343 14.72 11.03 6.36
N VAL A 344 14.83 10.52 5.12
CA VAL A 344 16.00 9.80 4.63
C VAL A 344 17.23 10.72 4.58
N HIS A 345 17.09 11.93 4.02
CA HIS A 345 18.22 12.87 3.92
C HIS A 345 18.64 13.43 5.28
N LEU A 346 17.70 13.67 6.19
CA LEU A 346 18.02 14.06 7.56
C LEU A 346 18.80 12.96 8.30
N LEU A 347 18.30 11.72 8.24
CA LEU A 347 18.99 10.56 8.84
C LEU A 347 20.42 10.46 8.33
N ASP A 348 20.60 10.64 7.03
CA ASP A 348 21.88 10.51 6.38
C ASP A 348 22.86 11.65 6.75
N LEU A 349 22.35 12.88 6.83
CA LEU A 349 23.14 14.08 7.15
C LEU A 349 23.62 14.12 8.61
N VAL A 350 22.79 13.63 9.55
CA VAL A 350 23.13 13.62 10.98
C VAL A 350 24.15 12.54 11.33
N GLY A 351 24.16 11.44 10.56
CA GLY A 351 25.14 10.36 10.64
C GLY A 351 25.04 9.50 11.91
N ASP A 352 25.94 8.53 12.02
CA ASP A 352 25.89 7.48 13.06
C ASP A 352 26.44 7.91 14.43
N ASN A 353 27.08 9.07 14.52
CA ASN A 353 27.66 9.58 15.78
C ASN A 353 26.60 9.99 16.82
N MET A 354 25.33 10.06 16.42
CA MET A 354 24.22 10.43 17.28
C MET A 354 23.53 9.18 17.84
N PRO A 355 23.08 9.18 19.11
CA PRO A 355 22.39 8.03 19.69
C PRO A 355 21.20 7.59 18.84
N ARG A 356 21.02 6.27 18.70
CA ARG A 356 19.98 5.66 17.87
C ARG A 356 18.58 6.22 18.14
N GLU A 357 18.23 6.42 19.41
CA GLU A 357 16.91 6.96 19.79
C GLU A 357 16.72 8.41 19.32
N VAL A 358 17.76 9.23 19.32
CA VAL A 358 17.70 10.60 18.79
C VAL A 358 17.56 10.57 17.27
N ARG A 359 18.32 9.71 16.57
CA ARG A 359 18.15 9.49 15.13
C ARG A 359 16.75 9.02 14.77
N LYS A 360 16.21 8.09 15.55
CA LYS A 360 14.83 7.59 15.40
C LYS A 360 13.81 8.71 15.56
N ALA A 361 13.98 9.57 16.56
CA ALA A 361 13.13 10.75 16.74
C ALA A 361 13.23 11.72 15.54
N ILE A 362 14.43 11.97 15.02
CA ILE A 362 14.66 12.83 13.83
C ILE A 362 13.94 12.26 12.61
N VAL A 363 14.09 10.96 12.36
CA VAL A 363 13.42 10.27 11.25
C VAL A 363 11.91 10.33 11.38
N ALA A 364 11.39 10.06 12.58
CA ALA A 364 9.96 10.10 12.84
C ALA A 364 9.38 11.50 12.64
N SER A 365 10.07 12.53 13.12
CA SER A 365 9.68 13.92 12.91
C SER A 365 9.77 14.31 11.43
N GLY A 366 10.83 13.93 10.72
CA GLY A 366 10.97 14.18 9.28
C GLY A 366 9.89 13.50 8.44
N LEU A 367 9.48 12.28 8.82
CA LEU A 367 8.42 11.53 8.15
C LEU A 367 7.08 12.26 8.17
N VAL A 368 6.76 12.91 9.29
CA VAL A 368 5.43 13.50 9.52
C VAL A 368 5.38 15.02 9.41
N HIS A 369 6.53 15.73 9.34
CA HIS A 369 6.62 17.18 9.52
C HIS A 369 5.60 18.00 8.72
N ASP A 370 5.29 17.54 7.51
CA ASP A 370 4.43 18.23 6.55
C ASP A 370 2.99 17.69 6.52
N LEU A 371 2.68 16.61 7.25
CA LEU A 371 1.33 16.01 7.26
C LEU A 371 0.28 16.95 7.85
N GLY A 372 0.68 17.91 8.69
CA GLY A 372 -0.19 18.98 9.18
C GLY A 372 -0.84 19.79 8.06
N LYS A 373 -0.23 19.83 6.86
CA LYS A 373 -0.80 20.54 5.69
C LYS A 373 -2.13 19.95 5.25
N ALA A 374 -2.43 18.70 5.61
CA ALA A 374 -3.73 18.08 5.38
C ALA A 374 -4.86 18.72 6.22
N LEU A 375 -4.50 19.38 7.33
CA LEU A 375 -5.43 20.04 8.25
C LEU A 375 -5.72 21.50 7.86
N VAL A 376 -4.98 22.04 6.88
CA VAL A 376 -5.14 23.41 6.39
C VAL A 376 -6.01 23.41 5.13
N PRO A 377 -6.94 24.38 4.96
CA PRO A 377 -7.78 24.45 3.77
C PRO A 377 -6.99 24.45 2.45
N GLN A 378 -7.37 23.58 1.51
CA GLN A 378 -6.66 23.38 0.24
C GLN A 378 -6.58 24.64 -0.64
N VAL A 379 -7.50 25.58 -0.45
CA VAL A 379 -7.51 26.88 -1.14
C VAL A 379 -6.21 27.65 -0.94
N VAL A 380 -5.53 27.48 0.21
CA VAL A 380 -4.25 28.13 0.52
C VAL A 380 -3.14 27.69 -0.45
N PHE A 381 -3.18 26.45 -0.94
CA PHE A 381 -2.18 25.90 -1.86
C PHE A 381 -2.47 26.21 -3.34
N LYS A 382 -3.68 26.69 -3.66
CA LYS A 382 -4.10 27.04 -5.03
C LYS A 382 -3.97 28.54 -5.33
N ALA A 383 -3.54 29.35 -4.36
CA ALA A 383 -3.39 30.79 -4.52
C ALA A 383 -2.18 31.13 -5.41
N PRO A 384 -2.32 32.02 -6.42
CA PRO A 384 -1.22 32.43 -7.29
C PRO A 384 -0.16 33.27 -6.57
N HIS A 385 -0.51 33.89 -5.42
CA HIS A 385 0.38 34.67 -4.58
C HIS A 385 0.09 34.40 -3.09
N PHE A 386 1.13 34.12 -2.30
CA PHE A 386 1.02 33.95 -0.85
C PHE A 386 0.94 35.31 -0.14
N GLU A 387 -0.26 35.87 -0.08
CA GLU A 387 -0.59 36.99 0.80
C GLU A 387 -0.34 36.64 2.28
N ALA A 388 -0.27 37.65 3.15
CA ALA A 388 0.01 37.48 4.58
C ALA A 388 -0.96 36.49 5.27
N ASN A 389 -2.23 36.50 4.89
CA ASN A 389 -3.23 35.58 5.42
C ASN A 389 -3.00 34.12 4.97
N HIS A 390 -2.57 33.90 3.72
CA HIS A 390 -2.19 32.57 3.24
C HIS A 390 -0.95 32.04 3.97
N ARG A 391 0.03 32.91 4.26
CA ARG A 391 1.22 32.55 5.04
C ARG A 391 0.86 32.16 6.48
N ARG A 392 -0.04 32.90 7.13
CA ARG A 392 -0.54 32.57 8.47
C ARG A 392 -1.26 31.22 8.48
N ALA A 393 -2.23 31.03 7.58
CA ALA A 393 -2.94 29.76 7.46
C ALA A 393 -2.00 28.59 7.14
N LEU A 394 -0.98 28.82 6.30
CA LEU A 394 0.05 27.82 6.07
C LEU A 394 0.84 27.52 7.35
N SER A 395 1.26 28.52 8.13
CA SER A 395 2.04 28.29 9.36
C SER A 395 1.29 27.49 10.43
N GLU A 396 -0.05 27.55 10.45
CA GLU A 396 -0.88 26.80 11.41
C GLU A 396 -0.72 25.28 11.28
N HIS A 397 -0.29 24.77 10.11
CA HIS A 397 -0.07 23.34 9.93
C HIS A 397 0.92 22.75 10.94
N VAL A 398 1.88 23.56 11.39
CA VAL A 398 2.94 23.15 12.32
C VAL A 398 2.36 22.90 13.71
N SER A 399 1.65 23.87 14.27
CA SER A 399 1.05 23.75 15.60
C SER A 399 -0.07 22.71 15.63
N LEU A 400 -0.88 22.65 14.55
CA LEU A 400 -1.90 21.62 14.37
C LEU A 400 -1.29 20.22 14.39
N LEU A 401 -0.18 19.98 13.68
CA LEU A 401 0.50 18.69 13.69
C LEU A 401 1.12 18.36 15.05
N LEU A 402 1.80 19.31 15.69
CA LEU A 402 2.40 19.10 17.02
C LEU A 402 1.35 18.67 18.06
N ALA A 403 0.14 19.22 18.01
CA ALA A 403 -0.97 18.81 18.87
C ALA A 403 -1.41 17.33 18.66
N ARG A 404 -1.19 16.79 17.45
CA ARG A 404 -1.51 15.39 17.08
C ARG A 404 -0.43 14.39 17.45
N LEU A 405 0.65 14.83 18.11
CA LEU A 405 1.75 13.97 18.54
C LEU A 405 1.75 13.67 20.04
N HIS A 406 0.75 14.13 20.81
CA HIS A 406 0.73 13.99 22.27
C HIS A 406 0.74 12.53 22.76
N THR A 407 0.25 11.58 21.95
CA THR A 407 0.31 10.14 22.24
C THR A 407 1.70 9.53 22.01
N CYS A 408 2.61 10.26 21.35
CA CYS A 408 3.96 9.80 21.00
C CYS A 408 4.98 10.03 22.11
N GLN A 409 4.77 9.44 23.29
CA GLN A 409 5.62 9.66 24.48
C GLN A 409 7.10 9.25 24.28
N TRP A 410 7.39 8.34 23.34
CA TRP A 410 8.76 7.94 23.00
C TRP A 410 9.48 8.97 22.12
N LEU A 411 8.74 9.84 21.44
CA LEU A 411 9.29 10.85 20.55
C LEU A 411 9.82 12.01 21.41
N SER A 412 11.12 12.30 21.32
CA SER A 412 11.71 13.42 22.04
C SER A 412 11.03 14.73 21.64
N ALA A 413 10.43 15.41 22.62
CA ALA A 413 9.74 16.69 22.40
C ALA A 413 10.70 17.77 21.86
N THR A 414 11.97 17.77 22.29
CA THR A 414 12.97 18.73 21.81
C THR A 414 13.34 18.47 20.35
N VAL A 415 13.43 17.20 19.94
CA VAL A 415 13.68 16.81 18.54
C VAL A 415 12.48 17.15 17.67
N ALA A 416 11.26 16.80 18.12
CA ALA A 416 10.04 17.13 17.41
C ALA A 416 9.87 18.64 17.24
N GLN A 417 10.15 19.43 18.27
CA GLN A 417 10.11 20.89 18.16
C GLN A 417 11.17 21.43 17.19
N ALA A 418 12.40 20.90 17.21
CA ALA A 418 13.45 21.33 16.30
C ALA A 418 13.14 20.97 14.83
N VAL A 419 12.68 19.75 14.57
CA VAL A 419 12.40 19.29 13.20
C VAL A 419 11.04 19.78 12.72
N ILE A 420 9.94 19.52 13.42
CA ILE A 420 8.61 19.91 12.94
C ILE A 420 8.37 21.40 13.16
N GLY A 421 8.67 21.88 14.37
CA GLY A 421 8.49 23.29 14.74
C GLY A 421 9.44 24.23 14.01
N GLY A 422 10.69 23.81 13.76
CA GLY A 422 11.76 24.70 13.30
C GLY A 422 12.17 24.58 11.83
N ILE A 423 11.75 23.57 11.07
CA ILE A 423 12.21 23.35 9.69
C ILE A 423 11.85 24.48 8.71
N ASN A 424 10.79 25.22 9.03
CA ASN A 424 10.32 26.36 8.25
C ASN A 424 10.91 27.71 8.72
N GLU A 425 11.70 27.72 9.79
CA GLU A 425 12.37 28.93 10.30
C GLU A 425 13.53 29.34 9.39
N ARG A 426 13.85 30.64 9.36
CA ARG A 426 14.91 31.23 8.52
C ARG A 426 15.71 32.22 9.35
N LEU A 427 17.03 32.31 9.11
CA LEU A 427 17.93 33.10 9.95
C LEU A 427 17.57 34.60 10.02
N ASP A 428 16.88 35.13 9.01
CA ASP A 428 16.41 36.51 8.92
C ASP A 428 15.02 36.74 9.56
N GLY A 429 14.41 35.71 10.16
CA GLY A 429 13.07 35.78 10.75
C GLY A 429 11.93 35.76 9.72
N SER A 430 12.22 35.56 8.44
CA SER A 430 11.18 35.43 7.40
C SER A 430 10.45 34.09 7.44
N GLY A 431 10.95 33.14 8.24
CA GLY A 431 10.37 31.82 8.45
C GLY A 431 9.16 31.83 9.38
N TYR A 432 8.68 30.63 9.72
CA TYR A 432 7.50 30.41 10.56
C TYR A 432 7.64 29.08 11.31
N PRO A 433 6.85 28.82 12.38
CA PRO A 433 5.74 29.62 12.90
C PRO A 433 6.12 30.79 13.82
N GLU A 434 7.28 30.74 14.48
CA GLU A 434 7.66 31.71 15.52
C GLU A 434 8.47 32.89 14.96
N GLY A 435 9.05 32.75 13.75
CA GLY A 435 9.85 33.81 13.12
C GLY A 435 11.18 34.02 13.84
N LEU A 436 11.80 32.92 14.29
CA LEU A 436 13.06 32.92 15.03
C LEU A 436 14.20 33.44 14.14
N THR A 437 15.22 34.02 14.77
CA THR A 437 16.37 34.60 14.06
C THR A 437 17.70 33.98 14.50
N GLY A 438 18.67 33.92 13.58
CA GLY A 438 20.06 33.60 13.91
C GLY A 438 20.26 32.41 14.86
N ASP A 439 20.76 32.70 16.06
CA ASP A 439 21.11 31.73 17.09
C ASP A 439 19.93 31.22 17.92
N ASP A 440 18.76 31.85 17.83
CA ASP A 440 17.53 31.35 18.47
C ASP A 440 17.01 30.08 17.77
N ILE A 441 17.45 29.85 16.53
CA ILE A 441 17.10 28.66 15.76
C ILE A 441 17.99 27.49 16.21
N ASN A 442 17.35 26.39 16.64
CA ASN A 442 18.05 25.16 17.01
C ASN A 442 18.93 24.63 15.86
N GLU A 443 20.13 24.11 16.15
CA GLU A 443 21.05 23.59 15.12
C GLU A 443 20.43 22.47 14.26
N LEU A 444 19.60 21.61 14.84
CA LEU A 444 18.87 20.58 14.08
C LEU A 444 17.75 21.20 13.21
N ALA A 445 17.14 22.30 13.65
CA ALA A 445 16.18 23.05 12.83
C ALA A 445 16.88 23.70 11.62
N LYS A 446 18.06 24.31 11.83
CA LYS A 446 18.90 24.85 10.74
C LYS A 446 19.26 23.76 9.72
N ALA A 447 19.68 22.58 10.19
CA ALA A 447 19.96 21.44 9.30
C ALA A 447 18.71 20.97 8.54
N SER A 448 17.57 20.87 9.22
CA SER A 448 16.29 20.45 8.63
C SER A 448 15.82 21.40 7.56
N ALA A 449 15.95 22.72 7.78
CA ALA A 449 15.58 23.75 6.81
C ALA A 449 16.34 23.60 5.49
N ILE A 450 17.63 23.23 5.53
CA ILE A 450 18.41 22.95 4.32
C ILE A 450 17.85 21.73 3.59
N VAL A 451 17.61 20.63 4.31
CA VAL A 451 17.08 19.39 3.72
C VAL A 451 15.71 19.62 3.08
N ASP A 452 14.79 20.28 3.77
CA ASP A 452 13.45 20.59 3.26
C ASP A 452 13.51 21.43 1.99
N VAL A 453 14.31 22.50 1.98
CA VAL A 453 14.45 23.36 0.80
C VAL A 453 15.05 22.60 -0.38
N VAL A 454 16.05 21.74 -0.14
CA VAL A 454 16.61 20.92 -1.20
C VAL A 454 15.54 19.99 -1.79
N GLU A 455 14.84 19.21 -0.97
CA GLU A 455 13.82 18.28 -1.46
C GLU A 455 12.63 19.00 -2.10
N ALA A 456 12.23 20.15 -1.56
CA ALA A 456 11.19 20.98 -2.13
C ALA A 456 11.56 21.61 -3.48
N MET A 457 12.85 21.88 -3.73
CA MET A 457 13.33 22.46 -4.99
C MET A 457 13.61 21.43 -6.09
N ARG A 458 13.77 20.16 -5.73
CA ARG A 458 13.90 19.03 -6.67
C ARG A 458 12.59 18.64 -7.37
N ARG A 459 11.46 19.22 -6.99
CA ARG A 459 10.14 18.97 -7.59
C ARG A 459 9.60 20.19 -8.32
N ASP A 460 8.75 19.92 -9.29
CA ASP A 460 7.91 20.93 -9.94
C ASP A 460 6.92 21.53 -8.94
N ARG A 461 6.61 22.80 -9.16
CA ARG A 461 5.52 23.52 -8.53
C ARG A 461 4.75 24.25 -9.63
N ALA A 462 3.52 24.69 -9.33
CA ALA A 462 2.70 25.42 -10.28
C ALA A 462 3.39 26.66 -10.87
N ASP A 463 4.30 27.27 -10.11
CA ASP A 463 5.03 28.50 -10.43
C ASP A 463 6.47 28.27 -10.92
N ARG A 464 7.03 27.06 -10.79
CA ARG A 464 8.41 26.79 -11.22
C ARG A 464 8.70 25.31 -11.52
N PRO A 465 9.57 25.00 -12.49
CA PRO A 465 10.06 23.65 -12.70
C PRO A 465 11.01 23.18 -11.58
N ALA A 466 11.23 21.87 -11.52
CA ALA A 466 12.26 21.22 -10.74
C ALA A 466 13.66 21.75 -11.09
N ARG A 467 14.56 21.74 -10.10
CA ARG A 467 15.93 22.24 -10.23
C ARG A 467 16.95 21.13 -10.02
N THR A 468 18.10 21.26 -10.69
CA THR A 468 19.27 20.40 -10.48
C THR A 468 19.92 20.69 -9.12
N ALA A 469 20.70 19.74 -8.58
CA ALA A 469 21.41 19.93 -7.31
C ALA A 469 22.29 21.19 -7.34
N GLN A 470 23.01 21.42 -8.45
CA GLN A 470 23.82 22.65 -8.60
C GLN A 470 23.00 23.94 -8.55
N GLN A 471 21.82 23.97 -9.18
CA GLN A 471 20.93 25.15 -9.14
C GLN A 471 20.40 25.40 -7.74
N ILE A 472 20.08 24.34 -6.99
CA ILE A 472 19.63 24.41 -5.61
C ILE A 472 20.75 24.93 -4.71
N TYR A 473 21.97 24.41 -4.85
CA TYR A 473 23.12 24.84 -4.06
C TYR A 473 23.46 26.31 -4.32
N ARG A 474 23.41 26.75 -5.59
CA ARG A 474 23.57 28.18 -5.92
C ARG A 474 22.49 29.04 -5.27
N HIS A 475 21.24 28.57 -5.24
CA HIS A 475 20.18 29.29 -4.54
C HIS A 475 20.46 29.41 -3.04
N LEU A 476 20.80 28.31 -2.36
CA LEU A 476 21.13 28.34 -0.93
C LEU A 476 22.31 29.28 -0.63
N LEU A 477 23.40 29.17 -1.39
CA LEU A 477 24.60 30.01 -1.23
C LEU A 477 24.34 31.50 -1.52
N ALA A 478 23.35 31.82 -2.37
CA ALA A 478 22.95 33.20 -2.64
C ALA A 478 22.05 33.81 -1.55
N HIS A 479 21.54 33.00 -0.60
CA HIS A 479 20.66 33.47 0.49
C HIS A 479 21.24 33.14 1.88
N PRO A 480 22.48 33.57 2.20
CA PRO A 480 23.13 33.25 3.49
C PRO A 480 22.45 33.94 4.68
N HIS A 481 21.60 34.94 4.43
CA HIS A 481 20.77 35.59 5.45
C HIS A 481 19.55 34.76 5.84
N GLN A 482 19.14 33.78 5.02
CA GLN A 482 18.02 32.88 5.31
C GLN A 482 18.49 31.51 5.81
N PHE A 483 19.67 31.07 5.36
CA PHE A 483 20.18 29.71 5.53
C PHE A 483 21.59 29.71 6.11
N ASP A 484 21.85 28.86 7.11
CA ASP A 484 23.16 28.80 7.78
C ASP A 484 24.26 28.28 6.83
N PRO A 485 25.29 29.09 6.51
CA PRO A 485 26.36 28.70 5.60
C PRO A 485 27.12 27.44 6.02
N ARG A 486 27.22 27.17 7.33
CA ARG A 486 27.88 25.97 7.87
C ARG A 486 27.11 24.72 7.47
N TRP A 487 25.77 24.76 7.58
CA TRP A 487 24.91 23.66 7.20
C TRP A 487 24.79 23.49 5.68
N ILE A 488 24.79 24.59 4.91
CA ILE A 488 24.86 24.52 3.44
C ILE A 488 26.15 23.80 3.02
N LYS A 489 27.31 24.22 3.55
CA LYS A 489 28.60 23.62 3.23
C LYS A 489 28.63 22.15 3.62
N ARG A 490 28.18 21.80 4.83
CA ARG A 490 28.10 20.41 5.29
C ARG A 490 27.21 19.55 4.39
N TYR A 491 26.05 20.06 3.97
CA TYR A 491 25.16 19.35 3.05
C TYR A 491 25.85 19.07 1.71
N ILE A 492 26.48 20.08 1.10
CA ILE A 492 27.16 19.96 -0.19
C ILE A 492 28.37 19.00 -0.10
N GLU A 493 29.14 19.06 0.98
CA GLU A 493 30.30 18.17 1.20
C GLU A 493 29.87 16.71 1.39
N HIS A 494 28.73 16.50 2.06
CA HIS A 494 28.18 15.18 2.35
C HIS A 494 27.53 14.52 1.13
N PHE A 495 26.64 15.24 0.44
CA PHE A 495 25.91 14.71 -0.71
C PHE A 495 26.61 14.92 -2.06
N LYS A 496 27.69 15.72 -2.09
CA LYS A 496 28.43 16.08 -3.30
C LYS A 496 27.60 16.90 -4.30
N THR A 497 28.27 17.36 -5.36
CA THR A 497 27.67 18.20 -6.42
C THR A 497 26.76 17.43 -7.37
N LEU A 498 26.97 16.12 -7.49
CA LEU A 498 26.14 15.21 -8.27
C LEU A 498 25.74 14.03 -7.36
N PRO A 499 24.74 14.23 -6.48
CA PRO A 499 24.37 13.25 -5.48
C PRO A 499 23.78 11.97 -6.06
N VAL A 500 23.74 10.92 -5.23
CA VAL A 500 22.93 9.72 -5.49
C VAL A 500 21.48 10.13 -5.78
N GLY A 501 20.89 9.54 -6.81
CA GLY A 501 19.56 9.91 -7.28
C GLY A 501 19.50 11.14 -8.19
N SER A 502 20.64 11.70 -8.63
CA SER A 502 20.67 12.63 -9.76
C SER A 502 20.62 11.90 -11.11
N LEU A 503 19.90 12.46 -12.08
CA LEU A 503 19.95 12.02 -13.47
C LEU A 503 21.04 12.81 -14.21
N ALA A 504 21.98 12.14 -14.86
CA ALA A 504 23.06 12.78 -15.60
C ALA A 504 23.10 12.34 -17.07
N LEU A 505 23.44 13.29 -17.94
CA LEU A 505 23.83 13.04 -19.32
C LEU A 505 25.34 12.84 -19.37
N PHE A 506 25.78 11.69 -19.89
CA PHE A 506 27.19 11.33 -20.02
C PHE A 506 27.76 11.74 -21.38
N SER A 507 29.08 11.76 -21.51
CA SER A 507 29.76 12.12 -22.78
C SER A 507 29.52 11.14 -23.93
N SER A 508 29.04 9.95 -23.63
CA SER A 508 28.50 8.98 -24.60
C SER A 508 27.08 9.30 -25.08
N GLU A 509 26.51 10.45 -24.69
CA GLU A 509 25.13 10.86 -24.94
C GLU A 509 24.05 9.97 -24.27
N GLN A 510 24.47 9.05 -23.40
CA GLN A 510 23.55 8.21 -22.63
C GLN A 510 23.11 8.90 -21.34
N LEU A 511 21.85 8.68 -20.95
CA LEU A 511 21.30 9.11 -19.67
C LEU A 511 21.45 8.00 -18.62
N ALA A 512 21.89 8.36 -17.43
CA ALA A 512 21.96 7.41 -16.32
C ALA A 512 21.67 8.09 -14.97
N TRP A 513 20.94 7.38 -14.11
CA TRP A 513 20.77 7.76 -12.72
C TRP A 513 21.97 7.32 -11.90
N ILE A 514 22.45 8.18 -11.02
CA ILE A 514 23.55 7.86 -10.11
C ILE A 514 23.03 6.97 -8.98
N LEU A 515 23.55 5.74 -8.87
CA LEU A 515 23.20 4.79 -7.81
C LEU A 515 24.19 4.86 -6.65
N ARG A 516 25.49 5.00 -6.95
CA ARG A 516 26.56 5.05 -5.95
C ARG A 516 27.65 6.03 -6.33
N LEU A 517 28.33 6.55 -5.32
CA LEU A 517 29.52 7.39 -5.45
C LEU A 517 30.75 6.66 -4.91
N ASP A 518 31.92 7.01 -5.42
CA ASP A 518 33.20 6.63 -4.81
C ASP A 518 33.60 7.62 -3.69
N GLU A 519 34.74 7.39 -3.06
CA GLU A 519 35.27 8.25 -1.99
C GLU A 519 35.55 9.69 -2.43
N SER A 520 35.81 9.90 -3.73
CA SER A 520 36.02 11.22 -4.31
C SER A 520 34.71 11.96 -4.60
N GLY A 521 33.58 11.25 -4.55
CA GLY A 521 32.26 11.76 -4.91
C GLY A 521 31.93 11.65 -6.40
N ALA A 522 32.69 10.85 -7.17
CA ALA A 522 32.39 10.56 -8.57
C ALA A 522 31.47 9.33 -8.67
N PRO A 523 30.62 9.24 -9.71
CA PRO A 523 29.77 8.06 -9.91
C PRO A 523 30.59 6.76 -10.02
N SER A 524 30.25 5.76 -9.20
CA SER A 524 30.86 4.43 -9.21
C SER A 524 29.91 3.34 -9.71
N GLU A 525 28.60 3.57 -9.58
CA GLU A 525 27.53 2.72 -10.11
C GLU A 525 26.38 3.59 -10.59
N VAL A 526 25.85 3.30 -11.79
CA VAL A 526 24.72 4.04 -12.39
C VAL A 526 23.72 3.08 -13.00
N VAL A 527 22.49 3.53 -13.24
CA VAL A 527 21.49 2.77 -14.02
C VAL A 527 21.04 3.58 -15.23
N LEU A 528 21.13 2.96 -16.40
CA LEU A 528 20.76 3.61 -17.65
C LEU A 528 19.25 3.89 -17.72
N THR A 529 18.87 4.94 -18.43
CA THR A 529 17.48 5.25 -18.78
C THR A 529 17.42 5.85 -20.18
N GLN A 530 16.29 5.71 -20.85
CA GLN A 530 16.01 6.36 -22.14
C GLN A 530 15.19 7.64 -21.98
N GLN A 531 14.66 7.89 -20.78
CA GLN A 531 13.69 8.95 -20.50
C GLN A 531 14.16 9.82 -19.33
N SER A 532 13.75 11.09 -19.36
CA SER A 532 13.95 12.07 -18.28
C SER A 532 12.73 12.12 -17.35
N GLU A 533 12.26 10.94 -16.94
CA GLU A 533 11.11 10.73 -16.07
C GLU A 533 11.52 10.08 -14.75
N PRO A 534 10.73 10.20 -13.67
CA PRO A 534 11.04 9.57 -12.39
C PRO A 534 11.32 8.06 -12.53
N PRO A 535 12.29 7.52 -11.78
CA PRO A 535 12.72 6.14 -11.94
C PRO A 535 11.63 5.15 -11.53
N MET A 536 11.03 4.52 -12.53
CA MET A 536 10.09 3.40 -12.43
C MET A 536 10.66 2.12 -13.04
N ARG A 537 10.08 0.96 -12.72
CA ARG A 537 10.60 -0.35 -13.15
C ARG A 537 10.74 -0.50 -14.67
N ASP A 538 9.83 0.10 -15.42
CA ASP A 538 9.77 0.13 -16.88
C ASP A 538 10.71 1.16 -17.52
N THR A 539 11.10 2.20 -16.78
CA THR A 539 12.01 3.25 -17.26
C THR A 539 13.50 2.92 -17.05
N LEU A 540 13.81 2.06 -16.07
CA LEU A 540 15.20 1.70 -15.74
C LEU A 540 15.72 0.58 -16.64
N GLY A 541 16.91 0.81 -17.20
CA GLY A 541 17.68 -0.14 -17.98
C GLY A 541 18.70 -0.90 -17.15
N ALA A 542 19.86 -1.20 -17.75
CA ALA A 542 20.92 -1.95 -17.11
C ALA A 542 21.68 -1.11 -16.07
N VAL A 543 22.08 -1.76 -14.98
CA VAL A 543 23.05 -1.23 -14.02
C VAL A 543 24.45 -1.35 -14.61
N VAL A 544 25.24 -0.28 -14.53
CA VAL A 544 26.56 -0.12 -15.13
C VAL A 544 27.58 0.29 -14.05
N ARG A 545 28.75 -0.38 -14.07
CA ARG A 545 29.86 -0.21 -13.12
C ARG A 545 31.20 -0.62 -13.75
N GLY A 546 32.31 -0.23 -13.14
CA GLY A 546 33.67 -0.59 -13.58
C GLY A 546 33.98 -0.13 -15.01
N ASP A 547 34.68 -0.95 -15.80
CA ASP A 547 35.11 -0.65 -17.18
C ASP A 547 33.95 -0.19 -18.10
N VAL A 548 32.73 -0.67 -17.86
CA VAL A 548 31.56 -0.27 -18.66
C VAL A 548 31.13 1.17 -18.32
N LEU A 549 31.30 1.61 -17.07
CA LEU A 549 31.06 3.00 -16.66
C LEU A 549 32.13 3.93 -17.24
N GLU A 550 33.39 3.50 -17.32
CA GLU A 550 34.44 4.28 -17.98
C GLU A 550 34.11 4.54 -19.46
N ARG A 551 33.47 3.58 -20.13
CA ARG A 551 32.99 3.73 -21.52
C ARG A 551 31.81 4.69 -21.66
N LEU A 552 30.99 4.88 -20.63
CA LEU A 552 29.99 5.96 -20.62
C LEU A 552 30.66 7.33 -20.63
N GLY A 553 31.87 7.41 -20.08
CA GLY A 553 32.68 8.63 -19.97
C GLY A 553 32.25 9.50 -18.79
N LYS A 554 32.50 10.81 -18.88
CA LYS A 554 32.25 11.73 -17.75
C LYS A 554 30.81 12.28 -17.79
N PRO A 555 30.18 12.53 -16.62
CA PRO A 555 28.93 13.30 -16.57
C PRO A 555 29.16 14.71 -17.14
N ILE A 556 28.41 15.09 -18.17
CA ILE A 556 28.46 16.43 -18.77
C ILE A 556 27.58 17.40 -17.98
N ARG A 557 26.34 16.98 -17.68
CA ARG A 557 25.37 17.80 -16.96
C ARG A 557 24.32 16.95 -16.25
N GLU A 558 23.81 17.48 -15.16
CA GLU A 558 22.61 16.97 -14.49
C GLU A 558 21.35 17.43 -15.26
N VAL A 559 20.37 16.54 -15.36
CA VAL A 559 19.05 16.80 -15.93
C VAL A 559 18.06 16.86 -14.77
N ALA A 560 17.32 17.97 -14.67
CA ALA A 560 16.31 18.12 -13.62
C ALA A 560 15.12 17.18 -13.90
N VAL A 561 14.75 16.37 -12.91
CA VAL A 561 13.57 15.50 -12.94
C VAL A 561 12.80 15.69 -11.65
N SER A 562 11.51 16.01 -11.79
CA SER A 562 10.57 16.14 -10.70
C SER A 562 10.16 14.75 -10.22
N THR A 563 10.70 14.29 -9.09
CA THR A 563 10.34 12.99 -8.51
C THR A 563 9.53 13.12 -7.21
#